data_AF-A0A6M0AQD4-F1
#
_entry.id   AF-A0A6M0AQD4-F1
#
_cell.length_a   1.000
_cell.length_b   1.000
_cell.length_c   1.000
_cell.angle_alpha   90.00
_cell.angle_beta   90.00
_cell.angle_gamma   90.00
#
_symmetry.space_group_name_H-M   'P 1'
#
loop_
_entity.id
_entity.type
_entity.pdbx_description
1 polymer ?
#
loop_
_entity_poly.entity_id
_entity_poly.type
_entity_poly.pdbx_seq_one_letter_code
_entity_poly.pdbx_strand_id
1 'polypeptide(L)'
;MLFNSPEFIFLFLPLTLLFFFLLGRKGYYQGAIAFLVAAFLLFYAWWNPPYLALLIFSIFFNYTVGSALSKRLILSISPKLLLVLGIAVNLALIGYFKYANFFVDNVSVFLGKTFTINQIILPLAISFFTFQQIAYLVDAYRGETKDYSFS
;
A
#
# COMPACT_ATOMS: atom_id res chain seq x y z
N MET A 1 -4.39 -2.07 -16.62
CA MET A 1 -3.55 -3.20 -17.08
C MET A 1 -3.32 -4.14 -15.90
N LEU A 2 -3.27 -5.46 -16.11
CA LEU A 2 -2.99 -6.43 -15.03
C LEU A 2 -1.52 -6.83 -15.06
N PHE A 3 -0.97 -7.30 -13.93
CA PHE A 3 0.44 -7.74 -13.85
C PHE A 3 0.76 -8.92 -14.78
N ASN A 4 -0.23 -9.79 -15.03
CA ASN A 4 -0.08 -10.96 -15.89
C ASN A 4 -0.44 -10.67 -17.35
N SER A 5 -0.73 -9.41 -17.71
CA SER A 5 -1.14 -9.09 -19.08
C SER A 5 0.09 -8.98 -20.00
N PRO A 6 -0.02 -9.39 -21.28
CA PRO A 6 1.09 -9.27 -22.23
C PRO A 6 1.57 -7.83 -22.40
N GLU A 7 0.67 -6.85 -22.32
CA GLU A 7 1.02 -5.43 -22.39
C GLU A 7 1.92 -5.01 -21.22
N PHE A 8 1.71 -5.57 -20.02
CA PHE A 8 2.57 -5.29 -18.88
C PHE A 8 3.96 -5.89 -19.08
N ILE A 9 4.01 -7.16 -19.47
CA ILE A 9 5.26 -7.94 -19.55
C ILE A 9 6.14 -7.47 -20.71
N PHE A 10 5.56 -7.20 -21.89
CA PHE A 10 6.33 -6.93 -23.11
C PHE A 10 6.48 -5.45 -23.46
N LEU A 11 5.63 -4.57 -22.94
CA LEU A 11 5.71 -3.13 -23.22
C LEU A 11 6.05 -2.34 -21.96
N PHE A 12 5.17 -2.36 -20.97
CA PHE A 12 5.29 -1.45 -19.82
C PHE A 12 6.54 -1.72 -18.98
N LEU A 13 6.82 -2.99 -18.63
CA LEU A 13 7.96 -3.36 -17.80
C LEU A 13 9.31 -3.07 -18.51
N PRO A 14 9.54 -3.51 -19.77
CA PRO A 14 10.79 -3.22 -20.47
C PRO A 14 11.02 -1.72 -20.66
N LEU A 15 9.98 -0.96 -21.02
CA LEU A 15 10.09 0.50 -21.16
C LEU A 15 10.42 1.17 -19.83
N THR A 16 9.73 0.80 -18.75
CA THR A 16 9.99 1.36 -17.41
C THR A 16 11.42 1.08 -16.97
N LEU A 17 11.91 -0.16 -17.13
CA LEU A 17 13.29 -0.51 -16.79
C LEU A 17 14.30 0.23 -17.66
N LEU A 18 14.05 0.35 -18.97
CA LEU A 18 14.91 1.08 -19.88
C LEU A 18 15.07 2.54 -19.47
N PHE A 19 13.97 3.25 -19.20
CA PHE A 19 14.03 4.63 -18.72
C PHE A 19 14.71 4.76 -17.36
N PHE A 20 14.44 3.83 -16.43
CA PHE A 20 15.12 3.79 -15.13
C PHE A 20 16.64 3.66 -15.27
N PHE A 21 17.11 2.70 -16.07
CA PHE A 21 18.55 2.51 -16.29
C PHE A 21 19.20 3.66 -17.06
N LEU A 22 18.49 4.29 -17.99
CA LEU A 22 18.98 5.48 -18.70
C LEU A 22 19.15 6.68 -17.77
N LEU A 23 18.18 6.93 -16.88
CA LEU A 23 18.27 7.98 -15.87
C LEU A 23 19.39 7.69 -14.86
N GLY A 24 19.51 6.44 -14.43
CA GLY A 24 20.57 5.99 -13.53
C GLY A 24 21.97 6.16 -14.12
N ARG A 25 22.17 5.81 -15.40
CA ARG A 25 23.45 6.01 -16.10
C ARG A 25 23.86 7.47 -16.24
N LYS A 26 22.89 8.39 -16.32
CA LYS A 26 23.14 9.84 -16.39
C LYS A 26 23.41 10.48 -15.01
N GLY A 27 23.44 9.70 -13.94
CA GLY A 27 23.66 10.21 -12.57
C GLY A 27 22.41 10.82 -11.91
N TYR A 28 21.25 10.79 -12.58
CA TYR A 28 19.98 11.32 -12.05
C TYR A 28 19.26 10.30 -11.16
N TYR A 29 19.91 9.86 -10.08
CA TYR A 29 19.38 8.80 -9.21
C TYR A 29 18.02 9.14 -8.58
N GLN A 30 17.85 10.37 -8.06
CA GLN A 30 16.57 10.83 -7.52
C GLN A 30 15.48 10.88 -8.60
N GLY A 31 15.82 11.33 -9.82
CA GLY A 31 14.91 11.34 -10.96
C GLY A 31 14.50 9.93 -11.40
N ALA A 32 15.41 8.96 -11.34
CA ALA A 32 15.13 7.56 -11.63
C ALA A 32 14.15 6.94 -10.62
N ILE A 33 14.30 7.24 -9.33
CA ILE A 33 13.35 6.81 -8.28
C ILE A 33 11.99 7.49 -8.49
N ALA A 34 11.96 8.80 -8.70
CA ALA A 34 10.73 9.54 -8.95
C ALA A 34 9.99 8.98 -10.18
N PHE A 35 10.72 8.64 -11.24
CA PHE A 35 10.18 7.98 -12.43
C PHE A 35 9.58 6.62 -12.10
N LEU A 36 10.24 5.77 -11.31
CA LEU A 36 9.69 4.47 -10.89
C LEU A 36 8.39 4.64 -10.09
N VAL A 37 8.35 5.58 -9.17
CA VAL A 37 7.14 5.89 -8.38
C VAL A 37 6.02 6.36 -9.31
N ALA A 38 6.32 7.27 -10.24
CA ALA A 38 5.34 7.76 -11.21
C ALA A 38 4.83 6.63 -12.12
N ALA A 39 5.71 5.78 -12.64
CA ALA A 39 5.34 4.63 -13.45
C ALA A 39 4.44 3.67 -12.67
N PHE A 40 4.78 3.35 -11.42
CA PHE A 40 3.94 2.52 -10.56
C PHE A 40 2.54 3.12 -10.32
N LEU A 41 2.47 4.42 -10.03
CA LEU A 41 1.19 5.11 -9.84
C LEU A 41 0.36 5.14 -11.13
N LEU A 42 0.98 5.38 -12.29
CA LEU A 42 0.31 5.35 -13.60
C LEU A 42 -0.23 3.95 -13.92
N PHE A 43 0.57 2.90 -13.66
CA PHE A 43 0.13 1.52 -13.81
C PHE A 43 -1.11 1.21 -12.95
N TYR A 44 -1.06 1.64 -11.69
CA TYR A 44 -2.15 1.43 -10.74
C TYR A 44 -3.41 2.22 -11.12
N ALA A 45 -3.24 3.48 -11.54
CA ALA A 45 -4.31 4.36 -12.02
C ALA A 45 -4.99 3.80 -13.28
N TRP A 46 -4.22 3.20 -14.19
CA TRP A 46 -4.73 2.58 -15.41
C TRP A 46 -5.70 1.44 -15.08
N TRP A 47 -5.43 0.67 -14.02
CA TRP A 47 -6.31 -0.43 -13.64
C TRP A 47 -7.65 0.08 -13.09
N ASN A 48 -7.63 0.98 -12.09
CA ASN A 48 -8.84 1.55 -11.53
C ASN A 48 -8.53 2.82 -10.70
N PRO A 49 -8.90 4.03 -11.19
CA PRO A 49 -8.53 5.29 -10.55
C PRO A 49 -9.03 5.49 -9.10
N PRO A 50 -10.28 5.12 -8.73
CA PRO A 50 -10.72 5.17 -7.32
C PRO A 50 -9.79 4.48 -6.32
N TYR A 51 -9.24 3.31 -6.66
CA TYR A 51 -8.34 2.59 -5.76
C TYR A 51 -6.96 3.23 -5.65
N LEU A 52 -6.56 4.07 -6.60
CA LEU A 52 -5.34 4.86 -6.50
C LEU A 52 -5.44 5.84 -5.32
N ALA A 53 -6.60 6.49 -5.15
CA ALA A 53 -6.83 7.40 -4.03
C ALA A 53 -6.71 6.66 -2.69
N LEU A 54 -7.25 5.43 -2.62
CA LEU A 54 -7.10 4.56 -1.45
C LEU A 54 -5.64 4.21 -1.18
N LEU A 55 -4.86 3.87 -2.22
CA LEU A 55 -3.43 3.58 -2.09
C LEU A 55 -2.66 4.80 -1.58
N ILE A 56 -2.88 5.98 -2.16
CA ILE A 56 -2.22 7.23 -1.76
C ILE A 56 -2.57 7.58 -0.32
N PHE A 57 -3.85 7.49 0.06
CA PHE A 57 -4.30 7.70 1.44
C PHE A 57 -3.63 6.72 2.39
N SER A 58 -3.57 5.44 2.03
CA SER A 58 -2.92 4.40 2.82
C SER A 58 -1.41 4.64 2.99
N ILE A 59 -0.71 5.08 1.95
CA ILE A 59 0.70 5.48 2.03
C ILE A 59 0.87 6.67 2.97
N PHE A 60 0.06 7.72 2.80
CA PHE A 60 0.14 8.93 3.63
C PHE A 60 -0.16 8.65 5.11
N PHE A 61 -1.21 7.86 5.38
CA PHE A 61 -1.55 7.42 6.72
C PHE A 61 -0.40 6.64 7.36
N ASN A 62 0.14 5.62 6.66
CA ASN A 62 1.24 4.84 7.22
C ASN A 62 2.51 5.66 7.42
N TYR A 63 2.84 6.57 6.50
CA TYR A 63 3.98 7.47 6.64
C TYR A 63 3.85 8.40 7.84
N THR A 64 2.68 8.99 8.07
CA THR A 64 2.45 9.87 9.23
C THR A 64 2.54 9.11 10.55
N VAL A 65 1.93 7.91 10.63
CA VAL A 65 2.02 7.03 11.81
C VAL A 65 3.46 6.57 12.04
N GLY A 66 4.15 6.11 10.99
CA GLY A 66 5.55 5.67 11.07
C GLY A 66 6.50 6.78 11.49
N SER A 67 6.36 7.99 10.92
CA SER A 67 7.14 9.15 11.33
C SER A 67 6.86 9.54 12.79
N ALA A 68 5.61 9.47 13.24
CA ALA A 68 5.25 9.76 14.63
C ALA A 68 5.83 8.71 15.60
N LEU A 69 5.88 7.44 15.21
CA LEU A 69 6.52 6.35 15.95
C LEU A 69 8.04 6.56 16.07
N SER A 70 8.71 6.79 14.94
CA SER A 70 10.17 6.93 14.88
C SER A 70 10.67 8.14 15.66
N LYS A 71 10.02 9.29 15.51
CA LYS A 71 10.43 10.55 16.16
C LYS A 71 9.82 10.74 17.55
N ARG A 72 9.03 9.78 18.04
CA ARG A 72 8.25 9.87 19.30
C ARG A 72 7.50 11.19 19.45
N LEU A 73 6.91 11.69 18.37
CA LEU A 73 6.33 13.03 18.30
C LEU A 73 5.09 13.20 19.18
N ILE A 74 4.37 12.11 19.45
CA ILE A 74 3.13 12.13 20.21
C ILE A 74 3.43 11.74 21.65
N LEU A 75 3.77 12.73 22.47
CA LEU A 75 4.13 12.54 23.88
C LEU A 75 2.97 11.96 24.74
N SER A 76 1.73 12.15 24.31
CA SER A 76 0.53 11.72 25.03
C SER A 76 0.05 10.29 24.74
N ILE A 77 0.57 9.64 23.68
CA ILE A 77 0.14 8.31 23.25
C ILE A 77 1.33 7.37 23.36
N SER A 78 1.14 6.20 23.99
CA SER A 78 2.19 5.19 24.03
C SER A 78 2.56 4.74 22.60
N PRO A 79 3.85 4.68 22.23
CA PRO A 79 4.26 4.24 20.90
C PRO A 79 3.75 2.83 20.54
N LYS A 80 3.59 1.97 21.56
CA LYS A 80 3.02 0.63 21.39
C LYS A 80 1.55 0.69 20.97
N LEU A 81 0.75 1.56 21.58
CA LEU A 81 -0.67 1.73 21.19
C LEU A 81 -0.78 2.29 19.77
N LEU A 82 0.06 3.27 19.42
CA LEU A 82 0.08 3.86 18.08
C LEU A 82 0.44 2.82 17.01
N LEU A 83 1.40 1.94 17.29
CA LEU A 83 1.74 0.80 16.42
C LEU A 83 0.54 -0.16 16.26
N VAL A 84 -0.09 -0.57 17.36
CA VAL A 84 -1.23 -1.49 17.33
C VAL A 84 -2.38 -0.90 16.53
N LEU A 85 -2.70 0.38 16.70
CA LEU A 85 -3.73 1.07 15.93
C LEU A 85 -3.37 1.13 14.44
N GLY A 86 -2.13 1.47 14.10
CA GLY A 86 -1.65 1.48 12.72
C GLY A 86 -1.76 0.11 12.05
N ILE A 87 -1.34 -0.96 12.73
CA ILE A 87 -1.49 -2.34 12.24
C ILE A 87 -2.98 -2.72 12.12
N ALA A 88 -3.80 -2.37 13.10
CA ALA A 88 -5.23 -2.67 13.09
C ALA A 88 -5.94 -2.03 11.89
N VAL A 89 -5.62 -0.78 11.54
CA VAL A 89 -6.17 -0.11 10.34
C VAL A 89 -5.77 -0.84 9.06
N ASN A 90 -4.51 -1.22 8.93
CA ASN A 90 -4.01 -1.99 7.79
C ASN A 90 -4.71 -3.36 7.66
N LEU A 91 -4.84 -4.09 8.77
CA LEU A 91 -5.53 -5.37 8.80
C LEU A 91 -7.03 -5.23 8.53
N ALA A 92 -7.67 -4.18 9.04
CA ALA A 92 -9.08 -3.89 8.75
C ALA A 92 -9.31 -3.63 7.26
N LEU A 93 -8.36 -2.95 6.59
CA LEU A 93 -8.41 -2.68 5.16
C LEU A 93 -8.38 -3.99 4.35
N ILE A 94 -7.42 -4.89 4.61
CA ILE A 94 -7.42 -6.23 3.98
C ILE A 94 -8.70 -7.01 4.36
N GLY A 95 -9.08 -6.96 5.64
CA GLY A 95 -10.28 -7.62 6.17
C GLY A 95 -11.53 -7.27 5.36
N TYR A 96 -11.73 -5.97 5.12
CA TYR A 96 -12.84 -5.46 4.33
C TYR A 96 -12.74 -5.91 2.86
N PHE A 97 -11.64 -5.62 2.17
CA PHE A 97 -11.57 -5.88 0.72
C PHE A 97 -11.48 -7.36 0.37
N LYS A 98 -10.83 -8.18 1.19
CA LYS A 98 -10.56 -9.59 0.87
C LYS A 98 -11.51 -10.57 1.53
N TYR A 99 -11.99 -10.26 2.74
CA TYR A 99 -12.71 -11.23 3.56
C TYR A 99 -14.15 -10.82 3.90
N ALA A 100 -14.60 -9.60 3.59
CA ALA A 100 -15.95 -9.15 3.97
C ALA A 100 -17.06 -10.07 3.41
N ASN A 101 -16.98 -10.45 2.13
CA ASN A 101 -17.95 -11.38 1.55
C ASN A 101 -17.92 -12.73 2.26
N PHE A 102 -16.73 -13.28 2.50
CA PHE A 102 -16.58 -14.53 3.26
C PHE A 102 -17.23 -14.43 4.65
N PHE A 103 -17.00 -13.35 5.40
CA PHE A 103 -17.62 -13.18 6.72
C PHE A 103 -19.14 -13.11 6.64
N VAL A 104 -19.67 -12.39 5.67
CA VAL A 104 -21.12 -12.24 5.51
C VAL A 104 -21.79 -13.52 5.02
N ASP A 105 -21.14 -14.27 4.14
CA ASP A 105 -21.64 -15.57 3.70
C ASP A 105 -21.74 -16.55 4.89
N ASN A 106 -20.70 -16.60 5.75
CA ASN A 106 -20.71 -17.45 6.94
C ASN A 106 -21.79 -17.04 7.96
N VAL A 107 -21.95 -15.73 8.19
CA VAL A 107 -23.00 -15.19 9.08
C VAL A 107 -24.39 -15.48 8.51
N SER A 108 -24.56 -15.37 7.19
CA SER A 108 -25.81 -15.68 6.50
C SER A 108 -26.23 -17.14 6.67
N VAL A 109 -25.27 -18.06 6.53
CA VAL A 109 -25.47 -19.49 6.76
C VAL A 109 -25.84 -19.75 8.22
N PHE A 110 -25.15 -19.12 9.18
CA PHE A 110 -25.39 -19.34 10.60
C PHE A 110 -26.74 -18.79 11.08
N LEU A 111 -27.18 -17.65 10.54
CA LEU A 111 -28.44 -16.99 10.89
C LEU A 111 -29.63 -17.44 10.04
N GLY A 112 -29.41 -18.25 9.00
CA GLY A 112 -30.44 -18.66 8.05
C GLY A 112 -31.07 -17.50 7.27
N LYS A 113 -30.39 -16.35 7.19
CA LYS A 113 -30.84 -15.14 6.49
C LYS A 113 -29.83 -14.78 5.42
N THR A 114 -30.30 -14.49 4.20
CA THR A 114 -29.42 -14.08 3.11
C THR A 114 -29.02 -12.61 3.27
N PHE A 115 -27.79 -12.36 3.72
CA PHE A 115 -27.18 -11.04 3.62
C PHE A 115 -26.31 -11.01 2.36
N THR A 116 -26.68 -10.23 1.38
CA THR A 116 -25.88 -10.02 0.16
C THR A 116 -25.18 -8.68 0.25
N ILE A 117 -23.85 -8.68 0.29
CA ILE A 117 -23.06 -7.48 0.02
C ILE A 117 -22.74 -7.46 -1.47
N ASN A 118 -22.72 -6.27 -2.09
CA ASN A 118 -22.24 -6.09 -3.45
C ASN A 118 -20.81 -6.64 -3.59
N GLN A 119 -20.49 -7.24 -4.73
CA GLN A 119 -19.14 -7.76 -4.99
C GLN A 119 -18.10 -6.65 -4.84
N ILE A 120 -17.35 -6.71 -3.75
CA ILE A 120 -16.23 -5.81 -3.48
C ILE A 120 -15.11 -6.14 -4.47
N ILE A 121 -14.83 -5.21 -5.38
CA ILE A 121 -13.71 -5.33 -6.31
C ILE A 121 -12.42 -5.16 -5.49
N LEU A 122 -11.54 -6.16 -5.54
CA LEU A 122 -10.29 -6.14 -4.80
C LEU A 122 -9.27 -5.25 -5.49
N PRO A 123 -8.66 -4.28 -4.79
CA PRO A 123 -7.55 -3.52 -5.32
C PRO A 123 -6.38 -4.44 -5.67
N LEU A 124 -5.77 -4.18 -6.82
CA LEU A 124 -4.60 -4.93 -7.27
C LEU A 124 -3.47 -4.81 -6.23
N ALA A 125 -2.84 -5.94 -5.88
CA ALA A 125 -1.73 -6.01 -4.93
C ALA A 125 -2.01 -5.48 -3.50
N ILE A 126 -3.28 -5.41 -3.07
CA ILE A 126 -3.67 -4.97 -1.71
C ILE A 126 -2.90 -5.67 -0.60
N SER A 127 -2.79 -6.99 -0.65
CA SER A 127 -2.06 -7.73 0.37
C SER A 127 -0.58 -7.34 0.41
N PHE A 128 0.05 -7.13 -0.75
CA PHE A 128 1.46 -6.80 -0.83
C PHE A 128 1.76 -5.44 -0.19
N PHE A 129 1.06 -4.38 -0.61
CA PHE A 129 1.35 -3.04 -0.08
C PHE A 129 0.97 -2.93 1.41
N THR A 130 -0.09 -3.61 1.86
CA THR A 130 -0.47 -3.58 3.28
C THR A 130 0.56 -4.31 4.16
N PHE A 131 1.08 -5.46 3.74
CA PHE A 131 2.15 -6.12 4.52
C PHE A 131 3.44 -5.30 4.52
N GLN A 132 3.79 -4.65 3.40
CA GLN A 132 4.93 -3.74 3.34
C GLN A 132 4.76 -2.54 4.27
N GLN A 133 3.54 -1.99 4.37
CA GLN A 133 3.21 -0.90 5.28
C GLN A 133 3.27 -1.32 6.74
N ILE A 134 2.78 -2.53 7.08
CA ILE A 134 2.90 -3.09 8.43
C ILE A 134 4.37 -3.29 8.80
N ALA A 135 5.18 -3.85 7.90
CA ALA A 135 6.62 -4.00 8.11
C ALA A 135 7.28 -2.64 8.37
N TYR A 136 6.98 -1.64 7.54
CA TYR A 136 7.45 -0.27 7.75
C TYR A 136 7.06 0.31 9.13
N LEU A 137 5.83 0.12 9.60
CA LEU A 137 5.41 0.58 10.92
C LEU A 137 6.17 -0.12 12.05
N VAL A 138 6.43 -1.43 11.91
CA VAL A 138 7.21 -2.21 12.88
C VAL A 138 8.67 -1.73 12.92
N ASP A 139 9.28 -1.51 11.75
CA ASP A 139 10.65 -1.00 11.64
C ASP A 139 10.75 0.41 12.24
N ALA A 140 9.75 1.26 11.99
CA ALA A 140 9.67 2.60 12.57
C ALA A 140 9.53 2.59 14.09
N TYR A 141 8.75 1.65 14.64
CA TYR A 141 8.63 1.45 16.08
C TYR A 141 9.96 0.98 16.72
N ARG A 142 10.73 0.16 16.01
CA ARG A 142 12.06 -0.31 16.44
C ARG A 142 13.16 0.75 16.29
N GLY A 143 12.89 1.84 15.60
CA GLY A 143 13.91 2.85 15.25
C GLY A 143 14.90 2.36 14.19
N GLU A 144 14.54 1.32 13.43
CA GLU A 144 15.35 0.76 12.34
C GLU A 144 15.15 1.54 11.03
N THR A 145 14.13 2.39 10.96
CA THR A 145 13.94 3.34 9.86
C THR A 145 14.98 4.45 9.94
N LYS A 146 15.98 4.42 9.05
CA LYS A 146 16.92 5.53 8.86
C LYS A 146 16.14 6.82 8.57
N ASP A 147 16.56 7.94 9.16
CA ASP A 147 16.01 9.25 8.84
C ASP A 147 16.10 9.50 7.32
N TYR A 148 14.94 9.56 6.66
CA TYR A 148 14.87 9.91 5.26
C TYR A 148 14.95 11.44 5.16
N SER A 149 16.16 11.98 4.95
CA SER A 149 16.28 13.35 4.45
C SER A 149 15.91 13.34 2.96
N PHE A 150 14.83 14.04 2.62
CA PHE A 150 14.61 14.52 1.26
C PHE A 150 15.39 15.83 1.00
N SER A 151 16.37 16.14 1.86
CA SER A 151 17.32 17.25 1.71
C SER A 151 18.71 16.72 1.40
#